data_AF-A0A4Y9SEK5-F1
#
_entry.id   AF-A0A4Y9SEK5-F1
#
_cell.length_a   1.000
_cell.length_b   1.000
_cell.length_c   1.000
_cell.angle_alpha   90.00
_cell.angle_beta   90.00
_cell.angle_gamma   90.00
#
_symmetry.space_group_name_H-M   'P 1'
#
loop_
_entity.id
_entity.type
_entity.pdbx_description
1 polymer ?
#
loop_
_entity_poly.entity_id
_entity_poly.type
_entity_poly.pdbx_seq_one_letter_code
_entity_poly.pdbx_strand_id
1 'polypeptide(L)'
;MKLNKIASVLAGAALAVGAAAPASAITLTAGDLKITINAFDAGTTGYTGAGVVCNTVATCDTNATNHAARSFGSEDTWGIFSVQSISRVSDGGLIFTAGQGGQYLTGVFGGISDTRVSVIAGDEENVVTAYGTGGWLNMYYNSANYNSALGPTGRDLVDPTKYTGITGGTLALSAVFSPEVSGSATLNGYSYRSQFGDVTLAGVGQGFLDVTGGSLAAQLNTNSEFDPKGGAHDMFLKVTYAPSAQSAAAGWTVDATGDVQANALPEPASIAVFGLGLAGIAGLRRRKSK
;
A
#
# COMPACT_ATOMS: atom_id res chain seq x y z
N MET A 1 -16.71 69.83 26.33
CA MET A 1 -16.04 69.27 27.52
C MET A 1 -15.99 67.75 27.38
N LYS A 2 -14.76 67.24 27.19
CA LYS A 2 -14.19 65.89 27.41
C LYS A 2 -14.94 64.59 26.99
N LEU A 3 -14.15 63.77 26.27
CA LEU A 3 -14.31 62.41 25.76
C LEU A 3 -14.57 61.33 26.83
N ASN A 4 -15.11 60.18 26.38
CA ASN A 4 -14.57 58.82 26.59
C ASN A 4 -15.36 57.82 25.69
N LYS A 5 -14.91 57.48 24.48
CA LYS A 5 -14.05 56.33 24.10
C LYS A 5 -14.29 55.03 24.90
N ILE A 6 -15.05 54.10 24.33
CA ILE A 6 -14.78 52.65 24.41
C ILE A 6 -14.94 52.08 23.00
N ALA A 7 -13.80 51.69 22.42
CA ALA A 7 -13.72 50.86 21.24
C ALA A 7 -13.65 49.39 21.70
N SER A 8 -14.41 48.50 21.07
CA SER A 8 -14.15 47.06 21.11
C SER A 8 -14.24 46.50 19.70
N VAL A 9 -13.16 45.82 19.35
CA VAL A 9 -12.72 45.40 18.03
C VAL A 9 -13.47 44.13 17.62
N LEU A 10 -14.15 44.16 16.47
CA LEU A 10 -14.49 42.94 15.73
C LEU A 10 -13.21 42.39 15.11
N ALA A 11 -12.64 41.34 15.70
CA ALA A 11 -11.69 40.48 15.01
C ALA A 11 -12.49 39.41 14.27
N GLY A 12 -12.73 39.63 12.98
CA GLY A 12 -13.29 38.63 12.10
C GLY A 12 -12.30 37.47 11.96
N ALA A 13 -12.70 36.28 12.41
CA ALA A 13 -12.03 35.04 12.08
C ALA A 13 -12.28 34.76 10.58
N ALA A 14 -11.33 35.16 9.74
CA ALA A 14 -11.27 34.68 8.37
C ALA A 14 -10.86 33.20 8.42
N LEU A 15 -11.85 32.30 8.31
CA LEU A 15 -11.60 30.91 7.93
C LEU A 15 -10.94 30.93 6.55
N ALA A 16 -9.62 30.85 6.52
CA ALA A 16 -8.90 30.42 5.34
C ALA A 16 -9.22 28.93 5.14
N VAL A 17 -10.34 28.65 4.48
CA VAL A 17 -10.53 27.39 3.78
C VAL A 17 -9.51 27.44 2.64
N GLY A 18 -8.29 27.03 2.94
CA GLY A 18 -7.27 26.79 1.91
C GLY A 18 -7.83 25.72 1.00
N ALA A 19 -8.27 26.11 -0.19
CA ALA A 19 -8.50 25.18 -1.26
C ALA A 19 -7.17 24.47 -1.51
N ALA A 20 -7.07 23.22 -1.05
CA ALA A 20 -5.95 22.36 -1.38
C ALA A 20 -5.92 22.28 -2.91
N ALA A 21 -4.86 22.79 -3.53
CA ALA A 21 -4.62 22.56 -4.94
C ALA A 21 -4.64 21.03 -5.16
N PRO A 22 -5.27 20.52 -6.22
CA PRO A 22 -5.24 19.09 -6.50
C PRO A 22 -3.77 18.66 -6.60
N ALA A 23 -3.42 17.61 -5.88
CA ALA A 23 -2.07 17.05 -5.94
C ALA A 23 -1.72 16.69 -7.40
N SER A 24 -0.61 17.22 -7.91
CA SER A 24 -0.15 16.98 -9.29
C SER A 24 0.23 15.51 -9.49
N ALA A 25 -0.09 14.88 -10.62
CA ALA A 25 0.33 13.50 -10.88
C ALA A 25 1.87 13.37 -10.85
N ILE A 26 2.37 12.25 -10.32
CA ILE A 26 3.80 11.90 -10.36
C ILE A 26 4.10 11.27 -11.72
N THR A 27 5.19 11.69 -12.36
CA THR A 27 5.72 11.02 -13.55
C THR A 27 6.74 9.98 -13.12
N LEU A 28 6.46 8.69 -13.37
CA LEU A 28 7.43 7.63 -13.13
C LEU A 28 8.46 7.60 -14.26
N THR A 29 9.73 7.47 -13.88
CA THR A 29 10.79 7.17 -14.85
C THR A 29 10.76 5.68 -15.15
N ALA A 30 10.84 5.32 -16.43
CA ALA A 30 10.90 3.91 -16.83
C ALA A 30 12.11 3.20 -16.21
N GLY A 31 11.94 1.92 -15.89
CA GLY A 31 12.98 1.09 -15.27
C GLY A 31 12.59 0.52 -13.92
N ASP A 32 13.59 0.08 -13.16
CA ASP A 32 13.46 -0.60 -11.88
C ASP A 32 13.17 0.36 -10.73
N LEU A 33 12.12 0.09 -9.97
CA LEU A 33 11.62 0.94 -8.90
C LEU A 33 11.73 0.24 -7.55
N LYS A 34 12.16 1.03 -6.56
CA LYS A 34 12.01 0.76 -5.15
C LYS A 34 11.09 1.81 -4.54
N ILE A 35 9.95 1.37 -4.03
CA ILE A 35 8.96 2.20 -3.34
C ILE A 35 9.07 1.89 -1.86
N THR A 36 9.58 2.83 -1.06
CA THR A 36 9.70 2.66 0.39
C THR A 36 8.42 3.15 1.07
N ILE A 37 7.87 2.36 1.99
CA ILE A 37 6.60 2.62 2.68
C ILE A 37 6.74 2.58 4.19
N ASN A 38 5.89 3.38 4.85
CA ASN A 38 5.51 3.20 6.24
C ASN A 38 4.02 2.85 6.29
N ALA A 39 3.63 1.99 7.22
CA ALA A 39 2.26 1.52 7.35
C ALA A 39 1.86 1.26 8.80
N PHE A 40 0.56 1.18 9.03
CA PHE A 40 -0.06 0.69 10.24
C PHE A 40 -1.01 -0.44 9.87
N ASP A 41 -0.99 -1.51 10.66
CA ASP A 41 -1.75 -2.72 10.40
C ASP A 41 -2.61 -3.10 11.62
N ALA A 42 -3.85 -3.47 11.32
CA ALA A 42 -4.74 -4.18 12.23
C ALA A 42 -4.77 -5.64 11.80
N GLY A 43 -4.04 -6.47 12.55
CA GLY A 43 -3.87 -7.90 12.28
C GLY A 43 -4.52 -8.78 13.33
N THR A 44 -5.04 -9.93 12.90
CA THR A 44 -5.52 -11.03 13.77
C THR A 44 -4.33 -11.73 14.42
N THR A 45 -4.45 -12.04 15.71
CA THR A 45 -3.39 -12.66 16.51
C THR A 45 -3.94 -13.69 17.52
N GLY A 46 -3.03 -14.29 18.27
CA GLY A 46 -3.38 -15.20 19.35
C GLY A 46 -3.84 -16.58 18.89
N TYR A 47 -3.24 -17.05 17.79
CA TYR A 47 -3.29 -18.45 17.38
C TYR A 47 -2.49 -19.29 18.39
N THR A 48 -3.15 -20.26 19.03
CA THR A 48 -2.53 -21.08 20.07
C THR A 48 -2.42 -22.54 19.65
N GLY A 49 -1.47 -23.27 20.26
CA GLY A 49 -1.23 -24.68 20.00
C GLY A 49 -0.19 -24.92 18.91
N ALA A 50 0.73 -25.86 19.14
CA ALA A 50 1.81 -26.16 18.21
C ALA A 50 1.35 -26.98 16.99
N GLY A 51 1.98 -26.74 15.84
CA GLY A 51 1.69 -27.41 14.57
C GLY A 51 0.78 -26.60 13.66
N VAL A 52 0.03 -27.26 12.78
CA VAL A 52 -0.98 -26.60 11.94
C VAL A 52 -2.22 -26.35 12.80
N VAL A 53 -2.50 -25.09 13.08
CA VAL A 53 -3.62 -24.65 13.92
C VAL A 53 -4.92 -24.61 13.12
N CYS A 54 -4.85 -24.16 11.87
CA CYS A 54 -6.00 -24.08 10.97
C CYS A 54 -5.58 -24.20 9.51
N ASN A 55 -6.53 -24.59 8.64
CA ASN A 55 -6.31 -24.82 7.21
C ASN A 55 -7.47 -24.37 6.32
N THR A 56 -8.43 -23.64 6.89
CA THR A 56 -9.49 -22.91 6.18
C THR A 56 -9.74 -21.59 6.91
N VAL A 57 -10.28 -20.59 6.20
CA VAL A 57 -10.64 -19.29 6.77
C VAL A 57 -11.50 -19.44 8.03
N ALA A 58 -12.61 -20.18 7.94
CA ALA A 58 -13.51 -20.39 9.08
C ALA A 58 -12.82 -21.05 10.30
N THR A 59 -11.91 -22.00 10.07
CA THR A 59 -11.13 -22.59 11.16
C THR A 59 -10.11 -21.62 11.72
N CYS A 60 -9.52 -20.74 10.91
CA CYS A 60 -8.59 -19.73 11.39
C CYS A 60 -9.30 -18.67 12.23
N ASP A 61 -10.46 -18.19 11.77
CA ASP A 61 -11.33 -17.29 12.53
C ASP A 61 -11.66 -17.88 13.91
N THR A 62 -11.97 -19.17 13.99
CA THR A 62 -12.33 -19.82 15.26
C THR A 62 -11.14 -20.00 16.21
N ASN A 63 -9.93 -20.16 15.67
CA ASN A 63 -8.71 -20.42 16.48
C ASN A 63 -7.95 -19.16 16.87
N ALA A 64 -8.26 -18.02 16.26
CA ALA A 64 -7.74 -16.72 16.69
C ALA A 64 -8.45 -16.27 17.97
N THR A 65 -7.72 -15.58 18.86
CA THR A 65 -8.30 -15.00 20.08
C THR A 65 -8.47 -13.49 19.99
N ASN A 66 -7.68 -12.83 19.13
CA ASN A 66 -7.77 -11.39 18.90
C ASN A 66 -7.94 -11.13 17.41
N HIS A 67 -9.13 -10.75 16.98
CA HIS A 67 -9.39 -10.42 15.58
C HIS A 67 -8.90 -9.01 15.23
N ALA A 68 -8.54 -8.81 13.96
CA ALA A 68 -8.21 -7.49 13.42
C ALA A 68 -9.32 -6.47 13.72
N ALA A 69 -8.95 -5.37 14.40
CA ALA A 69 -9.91 -4.33 14.77
C ALA A 69 -10.54 -3.70 13.54
N ARG A 70 -11.87 -3.57 13.51
CA ARG A 70 -12.65 -3.07 12.36
C ARG A 70 -12.37 -3.82 11.05
N SER A 71 -12.15 -5.14 11.13
CA SER A 71 -12.15 -5.99 9.94
C SER A 71 -13.54 -6.10 9.30
N PHE A 72 -13.56 -6.41 8.00
CA PHE A 72 -14.78 -6.71 7.27
C PHE A 72 -14.86 -8.20 6.94
N GLY A 73 -15.95 -8.86 7.34
CA GLY A 73 -16.11 -10.29 7.13
C GLY A 73 -15.05 -11.08 7.91
N SER A 74 -14.36 -11.98 7.23
CA SER A 74 -13.25 -12.80 7.75
C SER A 74 -11.87 -12.20 7.45
N GLU A 75 -11.79 -10.90 7.21
CA GLU A 75 -10.50 -10.23 6.97
C GLU A 75 -9.65 -10.25 8.26
N ASP A 76 -8.43 -10.74 8.14
CA ASP A 76 -7.49 -10.91 9.24
C ASP A 76 -6.36 -9.88 9.22
N THR A 77 -6.15 -9.18 8.10
CA THR A 77 -5.21 -8.07 8.03
C THR A 77 -5.72 -7.00 7.09
N TRP A 78 -5.64 -5.77 7.57
CA TRP A 78 -5.90 -4.55 6.82
C TRP A 78 -5.19 -3.37 7.49
N GLY A 79 -4.99 -2.30 6.73
CA GLY A 79 -4.31 -1.16 7.28
C GLY A 79 -4.20 0.03 6.34
N ILE A 80 -3.37 0.97 6.75
CA ILE A 80 -3.07 2.20 6.01
C ILE A 80 -1.57 2.30 5.75
N PHE A 81 -1.19 2.95 4.66
CA PHE A 81 0.22 3.17 4.33
C PHE A 81 0.47 4.52 3.67
N SER A 82 1.74 4.91 3.67
CA SER A 82 2.26 6.11 3.00
C SER A 82 3.58 5.77 2.36
N VAL A 83 3.69 6.06 1.07
CA VAL A 83 4.96 5.98 0.34
C VAL A 83 5.84 7.12 0.84
N GLN A 84 7.00 6.79 1.39
CA GLN A 84 8.00 7.73 1.85
C GLN A 84 8.87 8.23 0.70
N SER A 85 9.25 7.32 -0.20
CA SER A 85 10.03 7.65 -1.39
C SER A 85 9.84 6.63 -2.51
N ILE A 86 10.10 7.07 -3.73
CA ILE A 86 10.27 6.20 -4.91
C ILE A 86 11.64 6.51 -5.49
N SER A 87 12.44 5.49 -5.72
CA SER A 87 13.79 5.61 -6.28
C SER A 87 14.06 4.50 -7.28
N ARG A 88 15.00 4.75 -8.20
CA ARG A 88 15.49 3.70 -9.10
C ARG A 88 16.47 2.78 -8.39
N VAL A 89 16.31 1.47 -8.56
CA VAL A 89 17.22 0.49 -7.96
C VAL A 89 18.58 0.54 -8.65
N SER A 90 18.62 0.76 -9.97
CA SER A 90 19.84 0.71 -10.77
C SER A 90 20.90 1.73 -10.39
N ASP A 91 20.48 2.92 -9.95
CA ASP A 91 21.39 4.05 -9.70
C ASP A 91 21.00 4.96 -8.52
N GLY A 92 19.96 4.60 -7.76
CA GLY A 92 19.50 5.38 -6.61
C GLY A 92 18.80 6.69 -6.97
N GLY A 93 18.48 6.94 -8.25
CA GLY A 93 17.82 8.16 -8.67
C GLY A 93 16.46 8.35 -8.01
N LEU A 94 16.32 9.42 -7.21
CA LEU A 94 15.09 9.75 -6.49
C LEU A 94 14.02 10.33 -7.44
N ILE A 95 12.84 9.71 -7.45
CA ILE A 95 11.69 10.10 -8.28
C ILE A 95 10.64 10.85 -7.45
N PHE A 96 10.40 10.37 -6.22
CA PHE A 96 9.40 10.93 -5.33
C PHE A 96 9.88 10.93 -3.88
N THR A 97 9.48 11.97 -3.13
CA THR A 97 9.63 12.06 -1.68
C THR A 97 8.32 12.58 -1.09
N ALA A 98 7.82 11.92 -0.04
CA ALA A 98 6.62 12.34 0.67
C ALA A 98 6.69 13.79 1.14
N GLY A 99 5.63 14.54 0.90
CA GLY A 99 5.49 15.95 1.30
C GLY A 99 6.23 16.95 0.41
N GLN A 100 7.12 16.50 -0.48
CA GLN A 100 7.74 17.39 -1.46
C GLN A 100 6.65 17.92 -2.42
N GLY A 101 6.60 19.24 -2.60
CA GLY A 101 5.54 19.87 -3.38
C GLY A 101 4.15 19.78 -2.73
N GLY A 102 4.07 19.43 -1.44
CA GLY A 102 2.80 19.25 -0.73
C GLY A 102 2.06 17.96 -1.10
N GLN A 103 2.74 17.01 -1.74
CA GLN A 103 2.13 15.79 -2.24
C GLN A 103 2.47 14.57 -1.40
N TYR A 104 1.47 13.72 -1.20
CA TYR A 104 1.59 12.44 -0.53
C TYR A 104 0.94 11.34 -1.38
N LEU A 105 1.52 10.16 -1.33
CA LEU A 105 0.94 8.92 -1.83
C LEU A 105 0.55 8.09 -0.61
N THR A 106 -0.73 8.08 -0.27
CA THR A 106 -1.26 7.35 0.89
C THR A 106 -2.31 6.37 0.44
N GLY A 107 -2.47 5.28 1.18
CA GLY A 107 -3.38 4.22 0.76
C GLY A 107 -3.91 3.38 1.88
N VAL A 108 -4.83 2.50 1.48
CA VAL A 108 -5.49 1.51 2.33
C VAL A 108 -5.25 0.15 1.69
N PHE A 109 -4.99 -0.86 2.50
CA PHE A 109 -4.96 -2.26 2.08
C PHE A 109 -5.87 -3.08 2.98
N GLY A 110 -6.32 -4.24 2.51
CA GLY A 110 -7.15 -5.14 3.27
C GLY A 110 -7.67 -6.29 2.43
N GLY A 111 -8.64 -7.03 2.95
CA GLY A 111 -9.31 -8.15 2.30
C GLY A 111 -8.51 -9.45 2.30
N ILE A 112 -7.47 -9.55 3.14
CA ILE A 112 -6.68 -10.76 3.31
C ILE A 112 -7.27 -11.55 4.47
N SER A 113 -7.61 -12.82 4.23
CA SER A 113 -8.10 -13.75 5.24
C SER A 113 -7.09 -14.86 5.46
N ASP A 114 -6.72 -15.11 6.71
CA ASP A 114 -5.83 -16.19 7.09
C ASP A 114 -6.52 -17.52 6.77
N THR A 115 -5.89 -18.27 5.87
CA THR A 115 -6.44 -19.52 5.37
C THR A 115 -5.68 -20.72 5.93
N ARG A 116 -4.40 -20.54 6.25
CA ARG A 116 -3.61 -21.57 6.92
C ARG A 116 -2.66 -20.92 7.91
N VAL A 117 -2.73 -21.35 9.16
CA VAL A 117 -1.82 -20.90 10.21
C VAL A 117 -1.10 -22.10 10.81
N SER A 118 0.20 -21.96 10.99
CA SER A 118 1.01 -22.89 11.74
C SER A 118 1.81 -22.17 12.82
N VAL A 119 1.93 -22.80 13.97
CA VAL A 119 2.68 -22.29 15.12
C VAL A 119 3.81 -23.25 15.43
N ILE A 120 5.03 -22.73 15.42
CA ILE A 120 6.23 -23.47 15.84
C ILE A 120 6.52 -23.07 17.28
N ALA A 121 6.51 -24.05 18.18
CA ALA A 121 6.85 -23.79 19.57
C ALA A 121 8.33 -23.37 19.69
N GLY A 122 8.58 -22.29 20.43
CA GLY A 122 9.93 -21.87 20.80
C GLY A 122 10.09 -21.85 22.32
N ASP A 123 11.35 -21.79 22.76
CA ASP A 123 11.69 -21.80 24.19
C ASP A 123 11.30 -20.48 24.88
N GLU A 124 11.39 -19.35 24.15
CA GLU A 124 11.06 -18.02 24.66
C GLU A 124 9.72 -17.49 24.12
N GLU A 125 9.37 -17.85 22.89
CA GLU A 125 8.19 -17.37 22.18
C GLU A 125 7.82 -18.34 21.04
N ASN A 126 6.53 -18.50 20.73
CA ASN A 126 6.13 -19.28 19.57
C ASN A 126 6.19 -18.43 18.30
N VAL A 127 6.56 -19.06 17.19
CA VAL A 127 6.57 -18.43 15.87
C VAL A 127 5.32 -18.82 15.12
N VAL A 128 4.47 -17.84 14.84
CA VAL A 128 3.27 -17.98 14.01
C VAL A 128 3.66 -17.73 12.56
N THR A 129 3.24 -18.60 11.65
CA THR A 129 3.28 -18.36 10.21
C THR A 129 1.86 -18.47 9.68
N ALA A 130 1.34 -17.37 9.14
CA ALA A 130 0.04 -17.32 8.51
C ALA A 130 0.17 -17.17 6.99
N TYR A 131 -0.69 -17.88 6.28
CA TYR A 131 -0.87 -17.79 4.84
C TYR A 131 -2.28 -17.30 4.57
N GLY A 132 -2.36 -16.10 3.99
CA GLY A 132 -3.59 -15.44 3.65
C GLY A 132 -4.03 -15.71 2.21
N THR A 133 -5.33 -15.56 1.95
CA THR A 133 -5.91 -15.50 0.61
C THR A 133 -6.69 -14.20 0.42
N GLY A 134 -6.85 -13.77 -0.83
CA GLY A 134 -7.48 -12.49 -1.16
C GLY A 134 -6.50 -11.32 -1.03
N GLY A 135 -7.01 -10.14 -0.74
CA GLY A 135 -6.20 -8.94 -0.57
C GLY A 135 -6.32 -7.94 -1.71
N TRP A 136 -6.42 -6.67 -1.35
CA TRP A 136 -6.43 -5.53 -2.25
C TRP A 136 -5.67 -4.36 -1.61
N LEU A 137 -5.22 -3.44 -2.46
CA LEU A 137 -4.56 -2.20 -2.08
C LEU A 137 -5.04 -1.07 -3.00
N ASN A 138 -5.34 0.08 -2.40
CA ASN A 138 -5.66 1.31 -3.11
C ASN A 138 -4.78 2.45 -2.61
N MET A 139 -4.10 3.13 -3.53
CA MET A 139 -3.21 4.26 -3.27
C MET A 139 -3.76 5.51 -3.94
N TYR A 140 -3.67 6.64 -3.25
CA TYR A 140 -4.26 7.92 -3.65
C TYR A 140 -3.22 9.03 -3.57
N TYR A 141 -3.29 9.96 -4.53
CA TYR A 141 -2.64 11.25 -4.43
C TYR A 141 -3.42 12.14 -3.45
N ASN A 142 -2.73 12.59 -2.41
CA ASN A 142 -3.27 13.43 -1.36
C ASN A 142 -2.39 14.66 -1.11
N SER A 143 -2.99 15.73 -0.60
CA SER A 143 -2.29 16.96 -0.20
C SER A 143 -1.80 16.94 1.26
N ALA A 144 -2.07 15.85 1.97
CA ALA A 144 -1.66 15.62 3.35
C ALA A 144 -1.33 14.14 3.55
N ASN A 145 -0.48 13.85 4.54
CA ASN A 145 -0.21 12.47 4.94
C ASN A 145 -1.41 11.88 5.69
N TYR A 146 -1.45 10.56 5.86
CA TYR A 146 -2.45 9.92 6.71
C TYR A 146 -2.31 10.39 8.17
N ASN A 147 -3.42 10.33 8.92
CA ASN A 147 -3.40 10.54 10.37
C ASN A 147 -3.51 9.20 11.10
N SER A 148 -2.38 8.66 11.57
CA SER A 148 -2.36 7.35 12.27
C SER A 148 -3.09 7.37 13.59
N ALA A 149 -3.27 8.55 14.22
CA ALA A 149 -3.91 8.67 15.53
C ALA A 149 -5.43 8.40 15.48
N LEU A 150 -6.03 8.38 14.27
CA LEU A 150 -7.41 7.92 14.10
C LEU A 150 -7.53 6.40 14.34
N GLY A 151 -6.41 5.65 14.29
CA GLY A 151 -6.44 4.22 14.51
C GLY A 151 -7.24 3.46 13.46
N PRO A 152 -7.61 2.21 13.77
CA PRO A 152 -8.65 1.48 13.05
C PRO A 152 -9.94 2.29 12.89
N THR A 153 -10.22 3.22 13.82
CA THR A 153 -11.47 3.97 13.82
C THR A 153 -11.66 4.96 12.67
N GLY A 154 -10.58 5.27 11.94
CA GLY A 154 -10.65 6.07 10.72
C GLY A 154 -11.26 5.32 9.52
N ARG A 155 -11.37 3.98 9.57
CA ARG A 155 -11.99 3.18 8.51
C ARG A 155 -13.50 3.33 8.51
N ASP A 156 -14.08 3.45 7.32
CA ASP A 156 -15.52 3.51 7.13
C ASP A 156 -16.20 2.20 7.60
N LEU A 157 -17.45 2.30 8.07
CA LEU A 157 -18.19 1.15 8.63
C LEU A 157 -18.94 0.35 7.57
N VAL A 158 -19.03 0.84 6.33
CA VAL A 158 -19.81 0.22 5.25
C VAL A 158 -18.91 -0.17 4.08
N ASP A 159 -17.87 0.61 3.80
CA ASP A 159 -16.95 0.38 2.69
C ASP A 159 -15.52 0.08 3.18
N PRO A 160 -15.03 -1.16 3.06
CA PRO A 160 -13.73 -1.56 3.58
C PRO A 160 -12.56 -0.81 2.91
N THR A 161 -12.80 -0.19 1.75
CA THR A 161 -11.79 0.54 0.96
C THR A 161 -11.64 2.01 1.37
N LYS A 162 -12.51 2.49 2.26
CA LYS A 162 -12.54 3.89 2.68
C LYS A 162 -11.86 4.12 4.03
N TYR A 163 -10.95 5.08 4.05
CA TYR A 163 -10.32 5.59 5.28
C TYR A 163 -10.31 7.12 5.30
N THR A 164 -10.64 7.68 6.46
CA THR A 164 -10.73 9.12 6.68
C THR A 164 -9.37 9.80 6.45
N GLY A 165 -9.33 10.76 5.54
CA GLY A 165 -8.11 11.47 5.17
C GLY A 165 -7.24 10.77 4.12
N ILE A 166 -7.67 9.63 3.56
CA ILE A 166 -6.96 8.93 2.46
C ILE A 166 -7.85 8.87 1.21
N THR A 167 -9.04 8.28 1.32
CA THR A 167 -9.89 7.91 0.15
C THR A 167 -10.59 9.12 -0.51
N GLY A 168 -10.38 10.33 0.01
CA GLY A 168 -10.83 11.57 -0.65
C GLY A 168 -9.89 12.06 -1.76
N GLY A 169 -8.71 11.44 -1.91
CA GLY A 169 -7.73 11.78 -2.93
C GLY A 169 -8.04 11.24 -4.32
N THR A 170 -7.14 11.50 -5.27
CA THR A 170 -7.25 10.94 -6.64
C THR A 170 -6.58 9.57 -6.69
N LEU A 171 -7.26 8.54 -7.20
CA LEU A 171 -6.72 7.17 -7.27
C LEU A 171 -5.44 7.12 -8.13
N ALA A 172 -4.32 6.86 -7.48
CA ALA A 172 -3.01 6.70 -8.09
C ALA A 172 -2.82 5.25 -8.57
N LEU A 173 -3.14 4.28 -7.73
CA LEU A 173 -2.97 2.86 -8.01
C LEU A 173 -4.06 2.03 -7.32
N SER A 174 -4.54 1.00 -7.99
CA SER A 174 -5.30 -0.10 -7.41
C SER A 174 -4.62 -1.41 -7.79
N ALA A 175 -4.50 -2.32 -6.83
CA ALA A 175 -3.87 -3.62 -7.02
C ALA A 175 -4.54 -4.69 -6.16
N VAL A 176 -4.36 -5.96 -6.53
CA VAL A 176 -4.78 -7.13 -5.76
C VAL A 176 -3.59 -7.99 -5.41
N PHE A 177 -3.64 -8.67 -4.26
CA PHE A 177 -2.60 -9.63 -3.92
C PHE A 177 -2.75 -10.89 -4.77
N SER A 178 -1.67 -11.28 -5.43
CA SER A 178 -1.63 -12.39 -6.35
C SER A 178 -1.38 -13.70 -5.61
N PRO A 179 -1.97 -14.83 -6.03
CA PRO A 179 -1.69 -16.13 -5.43
C PRO A 179 -0.23 -16.55 -5.66
N GLU A 180 0.19 -17.63 -5.00
CA GLU A 180 1.50 -18.28 -5.16
C GLU A 180 2.69 -17.59 -4.46
N VAL A 181 2.43 -16.95 -3.31
CA VAL A 181 3.46 -16.34 -2.45
C VAL A 181 4.52 -17.33 -1.90
N SER A 182 4.31 -18.64 -2.07
CA SER A 182 5.17 -19.70 -1.56
C SER A 182 5.65 -20.64 -2.67
N GLY A 183 6.95 -20.94 -2.68
CA GLY A 183 7.53 -21.94 -3.58
C GLY A 183 7.27 -23.39 -3.17
N SER A 184 6.60 -23.63 -2.03
CA SER A 184 6.27 -24.99 -1.60
C SER A 184 5.18 -25.59 -2.50
N ALA A 185 5.38 -26.84 -2.92
CA ALA A 185 4.39 -27.60 -3.68
C ALA A 185 3.09 -27.87 -2.91
N THR A 186 3.12 -27.76 -1.57
CA THR A 186 1.97 -27.99 -0.69
C THR A 186 1.28 -26.70 -0.26
N LEU A 187 1.82 -25.54 -0.62
CA LEU A 187 1.29 -24.22 -0.24
C LEU A 187 0.99 -23.42 -1.49
N ASN A 188 -0.13 -23.76 -2.13
CA ASN A 188 -0.59 -23.17 -3.39
C ASN A 188 -1.77 -22.23 -3.11
N GLY A 189 -1.96 -21.23 -3.96
CA GLY A 189 -3.12 -20.33 -3.92
C GLY A 189 -3.13 -19.28 -2.82
N TYR A 190 -2.09 -19.22 -1.97
CA TYR A 190 -1.97 -18.17 -0.94
C TYR A 190 -1.39 -16.90 -1.53
N SER A 191 -1.99 -15.77 -1.18
CA SER A 191 -1.66 -14.46 -1.75
C SER A 191 -0.74 -13.62 -0.88
N TYR A 192 -0.71 -13.92 0.43
CA TYR A 192 0.12 -13.23 1.39
C TYR A 192 0.70 -14.22 2.40
N ARG A 193 1.94 -13.98 2.83
CA ARG A 193 2.57 -14.72 3.91
C ARG A 193 3.04 -13.74 4.97
N SER A 194 2.68 -14.03 6.21
CA SER A 194 3.20 -13.34 7.40
C SER A 194 3.87 -14.36 8.34
N GLN A 195 4.90 -13.90 9.06
CA GLN A 195 5.56 -14.68 10.09
C GLN A 195 5.93 -13.76 11.25
N PHE A 196 5.48 -14.09 12.45
CA PHE A 196 5.63 -13.23 13.63
C PHE A 196 5.69 -14.03 14.93
N GLY A 197 6.22 -13.41 15.98
CA GLY A 197 6.17 -13.96 17.33
C GLY A 197 4.79 -13.77 17.98
N ASP A 198 4.27 -14.78 18.68
CA ASP A 198 2.93 -14.75 19.28
C ASP A 198 2.77 -13.81 20.49
N VAL A 199 3.87 -13.33 21.07
CA VAL A 199 3.93 -12.41 22.22
C VAL A 199 4.38 -11.01 21.79
N THR A 200 5.49 -10.92 21.07
CA THR A 200 6.12 -9.68 20.58
C THR A 200 5.35 -9.09 19.41
N LEU A 201 4.63 -9.92 18.65
CA LEU A 201 3.96 -9.57 17.39
C LEU A 201 4.91 -8.96 16.34
N ALA A 202 6.22 -9.05 16.57
CA ALA A 202 7.23 -8.59 15.64
C ALA A 202 7.45 -9.65 14.56
N GLY A 203 7.60 -9.21 13.31
CA GLY A 203 7.62 -10.14 12.20
C GLY A 203 7.90 -9.54 10.84
N VAL A 204 7.68 -10.37 9.83
CA VAL A 204 7.88 -10.07 8.42
C VAL A 204 6.68 -10.52 7.60
N GLY A 205 6.43 -9.79 6.52
CA GLY A 205 5.36 -10.08 5.58
C GLY A 205 5.83 -9.92 4.14
N GLN A 206 5.25 -10.70 3.23
CA GLN A 206 5.52 -10.60 1.82
C GLN A 206 4.32 -11.03 0.97
N GLY A 207 4.24 -10.47 -0.23
CA GLY A 207 3.19 -10.80 -1.21
C GLY A 207 3.51 -10.23 -2.59
N PHE A 208 2.94 -10.83 -3.63
CA PHE A 208 2.95 -10.29 -4.98
C PHE A 208 1.68 -9.51 -5.23
N LEU A 209 1.75 -8.51 -6.10
CA LEU A 209 0.63 -7.64 -6.42
C LEU A 209 0.47 -7.54 -7.94
N ASP A 210 -0.78 -7.64 -8.39
CA ASP A 210 -1.18 -7.35 -9.77
C ASP A 210 -1.97 -6.04 -9.81
N VAL A 211 -1.57 -5.15 -10.71
CA VAL A 211 -2.13 -3.81 -10.86
C VAL A 211 -3.43 -3.89 -11.66
N THR A 212 -4.52 -3.42 -11.05
CA THR A 212 -5.87 -3.49 -11.60
C THR A 212 -6.44 -2.14 -12.02
N GLY A 213 -5.84 -1.03 -11.60
CA GLY A 213 -6.33 0.30 -11.96
C GLY A 213 -5.56 1.47 -11.34
N GLY A 214 -6.13 2.67 -11.49
CA GLY A 214 -5.49 3.92 -11.10
C GLY A 214 -4.72 4.59 -12.24
N SER A 215 -4.30 5.83 -12.01
CA SER A 215 -3.59 6.63 -13.02
C SER A 215 -2.18 6.13 -13.32
N LEU A 216 -1.54 5.41 -12.39
CA LEU A 216 -0.23 4.78 -12.58
C LEU A 216 -0.32 3.38 -13.20
N ALA A 217 -1.52 2.87 -13.47
CA ALA A 217 -1.71 1.48 -13.89
C ALA A 217 -0.94 1.12 -15.17
N ALA A 218 -1.02 1.99 -16.19
CA ALA A 218 -0.35 1.76 -17.46
C ALA A 218 1.18 1.78 -17.37
N GLN A 219 1.74 2.40 -16.32
CA GLN A 219 3.17 2.41 -16.07
C GLN A 219 3.60 1.19 -15.24
N LEU A 220 2.80 0.75 -14.27
CA LEU A 220 3.18 -0.28 -13.31
C LEU A 220 2.69 -1.69 -13.65
N ASN A 221 1.74 -1.86 -14.56
CA ASN A 221 1.34 -3.18 -15.06
C ASN A 221 2.40 -3.70 -16.04
N THR A 222 3.36 -4.46 -15.52
CA THR A 222 4.59 -4.85 -16.22
C THR A 222 4.84 -6.35 -16.25
N ASN A 223 4.23 -7.13 -15.36
CA ASN A 223 4.47 -8.56 -15.20
C ASN A 223 5.98 -8.89 -15.13
N SER A 224 6.71 -8.12 -14.33
CA SER A 224 8.18 -8.16 -14.28
C SER A 224 8.76 -8.74 -12.99
N GLU A 225 7.94 -8.90 -11.97
CA GLU A 225 8.29 -9.61 -10.74
C GLU A 225 7.85 -11.07 -10.88
N PHE A 226 8.71 -12.01 -10.51
CA PHE A 226 8.42 -13.43 -10.65
C PHE A 226 8.20 -14.08 -9.29
N ASP A 227 7.09 -14.80 -9.16
CA ASP A 227 6.84 -15.64 -8.00
C ASP A 227 7.79 -16.85 -7.97
N PRO A 228 7.93 -17.55 -6.83
CA PRO A 228 8.79 -18.73 -6.72
C PRO A 228 8.45 -19.91 -7.65
N LYS A 229 7.29 -19.88 -8.31
CA LYS A 229 6.80 -20.88 -9.28
C LYS A 229 6.91 -20.38 -10.74
N GLY A 230 7.43 -19.17 -10.95
CA GLY A 230 7.64 -18.56 -12.26
C GLY A 230 6.40 -17.85 -12.82
N GLY A 231 5.34 -17.66 -12.03
CA GLY A 231 4.26 -16.73 -12.37
C GLY A 231 4.77 -15.29 -12.37
N ALA A 232 4.23 -14.46 -13.26
CA ALA A 232 4.66 -13.08 -13.45
C ALA A 232 3.62 -12.12 -12.85
N HIS A 233 4.12 -11.11 -12.14
CA HIS A 233 3.36 -10.14 -11.37
C HIS A 233 3.93 -8.74 -11.56
N ASP A 234 3.16 -7.73 -11.16
CA ASP A 234 3.54 -6.33 -11.38
C ASP A 234 4.48 -5.81 -10.31
N MET A 235 4.26 -6.22 -9.06
CA MET A 235 5.05 -5.75 -7.91
C MET A 235 5.27 -6.84 -6.86
N PHE A 236 6.34 -6.70 -6.08
CA PHE A 236 6.66 -7.56 -4.94
C PHE A 236 6.83 -6.75 -3.66
N LEU A 237 5.96 -6.99 -2.68
CA LEU A 237 5.94 -6.36 -1.37
C LEU A 237 6.79 -7.15 -0.37
N LYS A 238 7.64 -6.44 0.38
CA LYS A 238 8.32 -6.95 1.57
C LYS A 238 8.18 -5.95 2.71
N VAL A 239 7.66 -6.41 3.85
CA VAL A 239 7.47 -5.59 5.05
C VAL A 239 8.06 -6.24 6.28
N THR A 240 8.48 -5.40 7.21
CA THR A 240 8.80 -5.75 8.59
C THR A 240 7.87 -4.95 9.49
N TYR A 241 7.44 -5.56 10.58
CA TYR A 241 6.48 -4.92 11.48
C TYR A 241 6.72 -5.30 12.93
N ALA A 242 6.34 -4.41 13.83
CA ALA A 242 6.38 -4.63 15.27
C ALA A 242 5.39 -3.67 15.95
N PRO A 243 4.90 -3.98 17.17
CA PRO A 243 4.19 -3.01 17.98
C PRO A 243 5.12 -1.87 18.41
N SER A 244 4.58 -0.65 18.45
CA SER A 244 5.21 0.50 19.08
C SER A 244 4.23 1.19 20.04
N ALA A 245 4.75 2.13 20.83
CA ALA A 245 3.90 3.00 21.65
C ALA A 245 2.87 3.76 20.79
N GLN A 246 3.21 4.09 19.53
CA GLN A 246 2.32 4.79 18.62
C GLN A 246 1.22 3.87 18.08
N SER A 247 1.56 2.65 17.64
CA SER A 247 0.55 1.69 17.16
C SER A 247 -0.43 1.34 18.28
N ALA A 248 0.09 1.01 19.46
CA ALA A 248 -0.71 0.64 20.63
C ALA A 248 -1.64 1.78 21.10
N ALA A 249 -1.13 3.02 21.19
CA ALA A 249 -1.93 4.16 21.62
C ALA A 249 -3.09 4.49 20.67
N ALA A 250 -2.92 4.22 19.37
CA ALA A 250 -3.95 4.42 18.35
C ALA A 250 -4.84 3.17 18.14
N GLY A 251 -4.56 2.05 18.81
CA GLY A 251 -5.31 0.80 18.67
C GLY A 251 -4.98 -0.01 17.41
N TRP A 252 -3.85 0.26 16.75
CA TRP A 252 -3.30 -0.63 15.72
C TRP A 252 -2.58 -1.81 16.37
N THR A 253 -2.52 -2.95 15.67
CA THR A 253 -1.76 -4.10 16.15
C THR A 253 -0.26 -3.80 16.06
N VAL A 254 0.20 -3.33 14.90
CA VAL A 254 1.61 -3.03 14.62
C VAL A 254 1.76 -1.79 13.72
N ASP A 255 2.94 -1.18 13.75
CA ASP A 255 3.43 -0.38 12.65
C ASP A 255 4.43 -1.18 11.82
N ALA A 256 4.52 -0.82 10.54
CA ALA A 256 5.29 -1.55 9.55
C ALA A 256 6.13 -0.60 8.69
N THR A 257 7.29 -1.08 8.27
CA THR A 257 8.13 -0.45 7.26
C THR A 257 8.53 -1.48 6.23
N GLY A 258 8.66 -1.06 4.98
CA GLY A 258 8.95 -2.00 3.92
C GLY A 258 9.26 -1.35 2.59
N ASP A 259 9.52 -2.21 1.63
CA ASP A 259 9.82 -1.83 0.26
C ASP A 259 8.97 -2.65 -0.69
N VAL A 260 8.48 -1.99 -1.74
CA VAL A 260 7.83 -2.62 -2.89
C VAL A 260 8.79 -2.51 -4.07
N GLN A 261 9.08 -3.65 -4.68
CA GLN A 261 9.82 -3.75 -5.93
C GLN A 261 8.81 -3.77 -7.08
N ALA A 262 9.08 -2.99 -8.13
CA ALA A 262 8.27 -2.92 -9.32
C ALA A 262 9.14 -2.45 -10.50
N ASN A 263 8.63 -2.56 -11.72
CA ASN A 263 9.17 -1.84 -12.86
C ASN A 263 8.14 -0.85 -13.41
N ALA A 264 8.63 0.24 -14.01
CA ALA A 264 7.80 1.17 -14.75
C ALA A 264 8.06 1.07 -16.27
N LEU A 265 6.98 0.99 -17.05
CA LEU A 265 7.01 1.16 -18.50
C LEU A 265 7.15 2.64 -18.88
N PRO A 266 7.79 2.96 -20.02
CA PRO A 266 7.80 4.31 -20.57
C PRO A 266 6.39 4.81 -20.85
N GLU A 267 6.13 6.09 -20.59
CA GLU A 267 4.83 6.66 -20.94
C GLU A 267 4.55 6.56 -22.45
N PRO A 268 3.32 6.19 -22.87
CA PRO A 268 2.97 5.96 -24.28
C PRO A 268 3.31 7.12 -25.22
N ALA A 269 3.34 8.36 -24.71
CA ALA A 269 3.70 9.55 -25.49
C ALA A 269 5.13 9.47 -26.07
N SER A 270 6.05 8.79 -25.39
CA SER A 270 7.45 8.65 -25.84
C SER A 270 7.58 7.72 -27.05
N ILE A 271 6.68 6.74 -27.20
CA ILE A 271 6.69 5.78 -28.32
C ILE A 271 6.06 6.41 -29.57
N ALA A 272 5.05 7.26 -29.41
CA ALA A 272 4.38 7.94 -30.52
C ALA A 272 5.30 8.93 -31.27
N VAL A 273 6.24 9.57 -30.57
CA VAL A 273 7.19 10.52 -31.20
C VAL A 273 8.18 9.80 -32.12
N PHE A 274 8.61 8.58 -31.79
CA PHE A 274 9.45 7.77 -32.70
C PHE A 274 8.66 7.26 -33.93
N GLY A 275 7.38 6.90 -33.77
CA GLY A 275 6.50 6.49 -34.87
C GLY A 275 6.16 7.63 -35.85
N LEU A 276 5.93 8.84 -35.34
CA LEU A 276 5.67 10.04 -36.16
C LEU A 276 6.95 10.59 -36.81
N GLY A 277 8.11 10.44 -36.16
CA GLY A 277 9.41 10.80 -36.73
C GLY A 277 9.77 10.00 -37.98
N LEU A 278 9.45 8.69 -38.02
CA LEU A 278 9.68 7.86 -39.21
C LEU A 278 8.66 8.12 -40.32
N ALA A 279 7.40 8.39 -39.99
CA ALA A 279 6.37 8.75 -40.97
C ALA A 279 6.65 10.10 -41.65
N GLY A 280 7.23 11.07 -40.91
CA GLY A 280 7.67 12.36 -41.45
C GLY A 280 8.86 12.25 -42.42
N ILE A 281 9.76 11.28 -42.21
CA ILE A 281 10.93 11.05 -43.09
C ILE A 281 10.53 10.26 -44.36
N ALA A 282 9.53 9.39 -44.29
CA ALA A 282 8.98 8.71 -45.47
C ALA A 282 8.18 9.66 -46.40
N GLY A 283 7.54 10.69 -45.85
CA GLY A 283 6.77 11.69 -46.62
C GLY A 283 7.60 12.76 -47.34
N LEU A 284 8.87 12.97 -46.97
CA LEU A 284 9.74 14.00 -47.56
C LEU A 284 10.50 13.55 -48.82
N ARG A 285 10.37 12.29 -49.27
CA ARG A 285 11.12 11.76 -50.43
C ARG A 285 10.36 11.70 -51.76
N ARG A 286 9.39 12.59 -52.01
CA ARG A 286 8.89 12.84 -53.39
C ARG A 286 8.49 14.30 -53.61
N ARG A 287 9.48 15.16 -53.88
CA ARG A 287 9.29 16.33 -54.74
C ARG A 287 10.40 16.42 -55.79
N LYS A 288 9.99 16.07 -57.01
CA LYS A 288 10.50 16.45 -58.35
C LYS A 288 11.95 16.15 -58.71
N SER A 289 12.09 15.27 -59.71
CA SER A 289 12.94 15.55 -60.87
C SER A 289 12.23 15.08 -62.14
N LYS A 290 12.10 16.04 -63.08
CA LYS A 290 11.42 16.05 -64.40
C LYS A 290 9.90 16.15 -64.39
#